data_AF-A0A8S0G1L1-F1
#
_entry.id   AF-A0A8S0G1L1-F1
#
_cell.length_a   1.000
_cell.length_b   1.000
_cell.length_c   1.000
_cell.angle_alpha   90.00
_cell.angle_beta   90.00
_cell.angle_gamma   90.00
#
_symmetry.space_group_name_H-M   'P 1'
#
loop_
_entity.id
_entity.type
_entity.pdbx_description
1 polymer ?
#
loop_
_entity_poly.entity_id
_entity_poly.type
_entity_poly.pdbx_seq_one_letter_code
_entity_poly.pdbx_strand_id
1 'polypeptide(L)'
;MASKQLWRWRGITGDGNAQDGMLWAESRALLLMALQQQMVTPLSLKRIAINSAQWRGDKSAEVIHQLATLLKAGLTLSEGLALLAEQHPSKQWQALLQSLAHDLEQGVAFSNALLPWSEVFPPLYQAMIRTGELTGKLS
;
A
#
# COMPACT_ATOMS: atom_id res chain seq x y z
N MET A 1 -10.33 -5.33 15.74
CA MET A 1 -9.79 -5.15 14.37
C MET A 1 -8.41 -5.76 14.36
N ALA A 2 -8.13 -6.70 13.45
CA ALA A 2 -6.81 -7.30 13.38
C ALA A 2 -5.81 -6.25 12.87
N SER A 3 -4.66 -6.15 13.54
CA SER A 3 -3.62 -5.19 13.18
C SER A 3 -2.81 -5.74 12.00
N LYS A 4 -2.72 -5.00 10.89
CA LYS A 4 -1.88 -5.39 9.75
C LYS A 4 -0.43 -5.49 10.21
N GLN A 5 0.21 -6.62 9.92
CA GLN A 5 1.62 -6.86 10.24
C GLN A 5 2.46 -6.79 8.97
N LEU A 6 3.69 -6.28 9.07
CA LEU A 6 4.61 -6.26 7.94
C LEU A 6 5.37 -7.58 7.85
N TRP A 7 5.34 -8.18 6.67
CA TRP A 7 6.04 -9.43 6.37
C TRP A 7 7.03 -9.22 5.26
N ARG A 8 8.27 -9.68 5.46
CA ARG A 8 9.23 -9.90 4.39
C ARG A 8 9.05 -11.30 3.83
N TRP A 9 8.97 -11.41 2.51
CA TRP A 9 8.88 -12.68 1.82
C TRP A 9 10.00 -12.83 0.79
N ARG A 10 10.37 -14.08 0.51
CA ARG A 10 11.17 -14.48 -0.65
C ARG A 10 10.49 -15.67 -1.29
N GLY A 11 10.41 -15.70 -2.60
CA GLY A 11 9.75 -16.75 -3.35
C GLY A 11 10.25 -16.86 -4.78
N ILE A 12 9.66 -17.79 -5.51
CA ILE A 12 9.87 -17.99 -6.95
C ILE A 12 8.57 -17.59 -7.65
N THR A 13 8.65 -16.70 -8.64
CA THR A 13 7.49 -16.31 -9.45
C THR A 13 7.08 -17.44 -10.41
N GLY A 14 5.90 -17.34 -11.03
CA GLY A 14 5.44 -18.32 -12.03
C GLY A 14 6.43 -18.55 -13.17
N ASP A 15 7.24 -17.53 -13.49
CA ASP A 15 8.27 -17.57 -14.55
C ASP A 15 9.59 -18.22 -14.09
N GLY A 16 9.66 -18.73 -12.86
CA GLY A 16 10.85 -19.37 -12.30
C GLY A 16 11.90 -18.42 -11.71
N ASN A 17 11.63 -17.12 -11.67
CA ASN A 17 12.57 -16.13 -11.14
C ASN A 17 12.46 -15.98 -9.62
N ALA A 18 13.61 -15.90 -8.94
CA ALA A 18 13.64 -15.62 -7.51
C ALA A 18 13.34 -14.13 -7.25
N GLN A 19 12.35 -13.85 -6.41
CA GLN A 19 11.97 -12.49 -6.03
C GLN A 19 11.80 -12.36 -4.52
N ASP A 20 12.00 -11.15 -3.99
CA ASP A 20 11.74 -10.81 -2.61
C ASP A 20 11.00 -9.48 -2.48
N GLY A 21 10.15 -9.40 -1.46
CA GLY A 21 9.31 -8.23 -1.24
C GLY A 21 8.86 -8.09 0.20
N MET A 22 8.06 -7.06 0.42
CA MET A 22 7.33 -6.87 1.67
C MET A 22 5.84 -6.79 1.38
N LEU A 23 5.03 -7.34 2.27
CA LEU A 23 3.57 -7.29 2.18
C LEU A 23 2.97 -7.09 3.57
N TRP A 24 1.85 -6.39 3.61
CA TRP A 24 1.06 -6.21 4.81
C TRP A 24 -0.04 -7.27 4.86
N ALA A 25 -0.08 -8.04 5.95
CA ALA A 25 -1.07 -9.07 6.15
C ALA A 25 -1.38 -9.23 7.63
N GLU A 26 -2.65 -9.52 7.96
CA GLU A 26 -3.09 -9.74 9.34
C GLU A 26 -2.64 -11.11 9.86
N SER A 27 -2.42 -12.07 8.96
CA SER A 27 -1.99 -13.42 9.30
C SER A 27 -1.09 -14.01 8.21
N ARG A 28 -0.32 -15.03 8.59
CA ARG A 28 0.47 -15.83 7.64
C ARG A 28 -0.41 -16.50 6.57
N ALA A 29 -1.63 -16.90 6.92
CA ALA A 29 -2.55 -17.52 5.96
C ALA A 29 -2.97 -16.53 4.87
N LEU A 30 -3.33 -15.29 5.25
CA LEU A 30 -3.67 -14.24 4.30
C LEU A 30 -2.46 -13.82 3.45
N LEU A 31 -1.25 -13.79 4.03
CA LEU A 31 -0.02 -13.56 3.27
C LEU A 31 0.20 -14.63 2.20
N LEU A 32 0.00 -15.91 2.53
CA LEU A 32 0.13 -17.01 1.58
C LEU A 32 -0.89 -16.90 0.45
N MET A 33 -2.15 -16.56 0.76
CA MET A 33 -3.19 -16.33 -0.24
C MET A 33 -2.82 -15.19 -1.20
N ALA A 34 -2.33 -14.07 -0.66
CA ALA A 34 -1.89 -12.93 -1.49
C ALA A 34 -0.73 -13.32 -2.42
N LEU A 35 0.28 -14.04 -1.91
CA LEU A 35 1.41 -14.50 -2.74
C LEU A 35 0.96 -15.50 -3.82
N GLN A 36 0.01 -16.36 -3.50
CA GLN A 36 -0.56 -17.30 -4.47
C GLN A 36 -1.30 -16.59 -5.61
N GLN A 37 -2.06 -15.51 -5.31
CA GLN A 37 -2.70 -14.68 -6.34
C GLN A 37 -1.69 -14.00 -7.26
N GLN A 38 -0.48 -13.72 -6.76
CA GLN A 38 0.64 -13.20 -7.55
C GLN A 38 1.48 -14.29 -8.22
N MET A 39 1.02 -15.56 -8.20
CA MET A 39 1.77 -16.71 -8.71
C MET A 39 3.17 -16.85 -8.11
N VAL A 40 3.35 -16.44 -6.85
CA VAL A 40 4.61 -16.56 -6.12
C VAL A 40 4.57 -17.80 -5.23
N THR A 41 5.51 -18.72 -5.45
CA THR A 41 5.76 -19.85 -4.55
C THR A 41 6.67 -19.39 -3.41
N PRO A 42 6.17 -19.31 -2.16
CA PRO A 42 6.94 -18.74 -1.05
C PRO A 42 8.01 -19.72 -0.54
N LEU A 43 9.24 -19.23 -0.39
CA LEU A 43 10.38 -19.96 0.17
C LEU A 43 10.70 -19.53 1.62
N SER A 44 10.47 -18.26 1.95
CA SER A 44 10.71 -17.72 3.29
C SER A 44 9.71 -16.63 3.60
N LEU A 45 9.10 -16.66 4.79
CA LEU A 45 8.18 -15.65 5.30
C LEU A 45 8.63 -15.25 6.71
N LYS A 46 8.92 -13.97 6.91
CA LYS A 46 9.37 -13.44 8.20
C LYS A 46 8.59 -12.18 8.54
N ARG A 47 7.98 -12.14 9.72
CA ARG A 47 7.44 -10.90 10.27
C ARG A 47 8.60 -9.97 10.59
N ILE A 48 8.50 -8.70 10.20
CA ILE A 48 9.53 -7.69 10.44
C ILE A 48 8.98 -6.52 11.22
N ALA A 49 9.87 -5.82 11.92
CA ALA A 49 9.52 -4.61 12.65
C ALA A 49 9.25 -3.45 11.68
N ILE A 50 8.36 -2.59 12.15
CA ILE A 50 7.91 -1.35 11.54
C ILE A 50 9.03 -0.29 11.73
N ASN A 51 9.54 0.33 10.65
CA ASN A 51 10.58 1.37 10.75
C ASN A 51 9.95 2.75 10.98
N SER A 52 9.83 3.17 12.24
CA SER A 52 9.05 4.36 12.65
C SER A 52 9.43 5.64 11.87
N ALA A 53 10.70 5.75 11.45
CA ALA A 53 11.21 6.87 10.66
C ALA A 53 10.54 7.02 9.28
N GLN A 54 9.90 5.97 8.76
CA GLN A 54 9.18 6.00 7.49
C GLN A 54 7.79 6.66 7.60
N TRP A 55 7.19 6.75 8.78
CA TRP A 55 5.86 7.36 8.98
C TRP A 55 5.90 8.80 9.47
N ARG A 56 7.01 9.49 9.21
CA ARG A 56 7.06 10.91 9.46
C ARG A 56 6.13 11.63 8.48
N GLY A 57 5.50 12.71 8.94
CA GLY A 57 4.51 13.45 8.15
C GLY A 57 5.04 14.02 6.84
N ASP A 58 6.35 14.31 6.75
CA ASP A 58 6.99 14.73 5.50
C ASP A 58 6.92 13.65 4.41
N LYS A 59 7.01 12.37 4.80
CA LYS A 59 6.95 11.23 3.87
C LYS A 59 5.55 10.98 3.34
N SER A 60 4.54 11.03 4.21
CA SER A 60 3.15 10.91 3.75
C SER A 60 2.73 12.12 2.91
N ALA A 61 3.19 13.34 3.25
CA ALA A 61 2.94 14.52 2.44
C ALA A 61 3.57 14.43 1.04
N GLU A 62 4.81 13.95 0.94
CA GLU A 62 5.52 13.73 -0.32
C GLU A 62 4.74 12.76 -1.24
N VAL A 63 4.32 11.61 -0.69
CA VAL A 63 3.51 10.62 -1.42
C VAL A 63 2.18 11.19 -1.90
N ILE A 64 1.45 11.91 -1.04
CA ILE A 64 0.16 12.51 -1.41
C ILE A 64 0.33 13.57 -2.50
N HIS A 65 1.41 14.37 -2.44
CA HIS A 65 1.71 15.35 -3.47
C HIS A 65 2.01 14.70 -4.84
N GLN A 66 2.79 13.62 -4.84
CA GLN A 66 3.06 12.85 -6.06
C GLN A 66 1.78 12.23 -6.61
N LEU A 67 0.95 11.64 -5.74
CA LEU A 67 -0.34 11.07 -6.15
C LEU A 67 -1.25 12.12 -6.79
N ALA A 68 -1.38 13.30 -6.16
CA ALA A 68 -2.16 14.40 -6.74
C ALA A 68 -1.66 14.82 -8.13
N THR A 69 -0.34 14.81 -8.35
CA THR A 69 0.25 15.08 -9.66
C THR A 69 -0.13 14.04 -10.71
N LEU A 70 -0.14 12.76 -10.34
CA LEU A 70 -0.56 11.68 -11.23
C LEU A 70 -2.06 11.75 -11.55
N LEU A 71 -2.90 12.09 -10.57
CA LEU A 71 -4.33 12.30 -10.78
C LEU A 71 -4.60 13.47 -11.74
N LYS A 72 -3.84 14.57 -11.61
CA LYS A 72 -3.90 15.70 -12.57
C LYS A 72 -3.46 15.30 -13.98
N ALA A 73 -2.57 14.32 -14.09
CA ALA A 73 -2.14 13.76 -15.37
C ALA A 73 -3.16 12.76 -15.96
N GLY A 74 -4.29 12.51 -15.28
CA GLY A 74 -5.39 11.69 -15.76
C GLY A 74 -5.35 10.23 -15.32
N LEU A 75 -4.40 9.84 -14.47
CA LEU A 75 -4.40 8.50 -13.88
C LEU A 75 -5.54 8.38 -12.86
N THR A 76 -6.08 7.17 -12.73
CA THR A 76 -6.96 6.82 -11.62
C THR A 76 -6.16 6.71 -10.31
N LEU A 77 -6.86 6.70 -9.17
CA LEU A 77 -6.21 6.53 -7.86
C LEU A 77 -5.45 5.22 -7.72
N SER A 78 -6.03 4.10 -8.16
CA SER A 78 -5.39 2.78 -8.08
C SER A 78 -4.14 2.74 -8.95
N GLU A 79 -4.19 3.24 -10.19
CA GLU A 79 -3.03 3.35 -11.08
C GLU A 79 -1.94 4.24 -10.49
N GLY A 80 -2.32 5.40 -9.94
CA GLY A 80 -1.38 6.31 -9.30
C GLY A 80 -0.68 5.68 -8.10
N LEU A 81 -1.43 5.01 -7.22
CA LEU A 81 -0.87 4.30 -6.07
C LEU A 81 0.04 3.14 -6.49
N ALA A 82 -0.34 2.36 -7.49
CA ALA A 82 0.48 1.28 -8.03
C ALA A 82 1.80 1.80 -8.60
N LEU A 83 1.75 2.88 -9.41
CA LEU A 83 2.94 3.50 -9.98
C LEU A 83 3.88 4.04 -8.90
N LEU A 84 3.34 4.72 -7.88
CA LEU A 84 4.15 5.18 -6.75
C LEU A 84 4.75 4.00 -5.98
N ALA A 85 4.02 2.91 -5.82
CA ALA A 85 4.53 1.73 -5.14
C ALA A 85 5.72 1.09 -5.86
N GLU A 86 5.73 1.10 -7.19
CA GLU A 86 6.86 0.57 -7.98
C GLU A 86 8.12 1.45 -7.84
N GLN A 87 7.93 2.77 -7.75
CA GLN A 87 9.02 3.74 -7.77
C GLN A 87 9.55 4.11 -6.38
N HIS A 88 8.78 3.86 -5.32
CA HIS A 88 9.14 4.35 -4.00
C HIS A 88 10.42 3.68 -3.47
N PRO A 89 11.40 4.43 -2.90
CA PRO A 89 12.69 3.85 -2.48
C PRO A 89 12.60 2.92 -1.26
N SER A 90 11.53 3.03 -0.48
CA SER A 90 11.33 2.25 0.75
C SER A 90 10.38 1.08 0.55
N LYS A 91 10.85 -0.17 0.68
CA LYS A 91 10.03 -1.39 0.57
C LYS A 91 8.80 -1.41 1.50
N GLN A 92 8.89 -0.73 2.65
CA GLN A 92 7.77 -0.56 3.58
C GLN A 92 6.62 0.27 2.98
N TRP A 93 6.97 1.37 2.32
CA TRP A 93 6.02 2.21 1.59
C TRP A 93 5.53 1.52 0.33
N GLN A 94 6.39 0.83 -0.42
CA GLN A 94 5.97 0.02 -1.58
C GLN A 94 4.85 -0.95 -1.19
N ALA A 95 5.03 -1.69 -0.08
CA ALA A 95 4.03 -2.61 0.44
C ALA A 95 2.73 -1.92 0.85
N LEU A 96 2.81 -0.74 1.48
CA LEU A 96 1.65 0.04 1.90
C LEU A 96 0.87 0.56 0.68
N LEU A 97 1.55 1.15 -0.28
CA LEU A 97 0.96 1.70 -1.50
C LEU A 97 0.33 0.60 -2.36
N GLN A 98 0.97 -0.57 -2.48
CA GLN A 98 0.38 -1.76 -3.09
C GLN A 98 -0.87 -2.23 -2.37
N SER A 99 -0.86 -2.26 -1.03
CA SER A 99 -2.08 -2.61 -0.26
C SER A 99 -3.22 -1.63 -0.53
N LEU A 100 -2.93 -0.33 -0.60
CA LEU A 100 -3.94 0.69 -0.88
C LEU A 100 -4.47 0.55 -2.32
N ALA A 101 -3.59 0.42 -3.31
CA ALA A 101 -3.97 0.21 -4.70
C ALA A 101 -4.91 -0.99 -4.84
N HIS A 102 -4.56 -2.12 -4.21
CA HIS A 102 -5.38 -3.32 -4.20
C HIS A 102 -6.75 -3.09 -3.55
N ASP A 103 -6.81 -2.46 -2.38
CA ASP A 103 -8.08 -2.15 -1.70
C ASP A 103 -9.00 -1.32 -2.63
N LEU A 104 -8.46 -0.33 -3.35
CA LEU A 104 -9.20 0.50 -4.30
C LEU A 104 -9.67 -0.27 -5.54
N GLU A 105 -8.86 -1.17 -6.07
CA GLU A 105 -9.26 -2.07 -7.16
C GLU A 105 -10.44 -2.98 -6.77
N GLN A 106 -10.54 -3.33 -5.48
CA GLN A 106 -11.69 -4.06 -4.93
C GLN A 106 -12.90 -3.16 -4.63
N GLY A 107 -12.85 -1.87 -4.98
CA GLY A 107 -13.93 -0.91 -4.76
C GLY A 107 -14.00 -0.33 -3.35
N VAL A 108 -12.98 -0.53 -2.52
CA VAL A 108 -12.90 0.13 -1.21
C VAL A 108 -12.62 1.61 -1.42
N ALA A 109 -13.44 2.48 -0.82
CA ALA A 109 -13.18 3.92 -0.82
C ALA A 109 -11.81 4.22 -0.23
N PHE A 110 -11.08 5.16 -0.82
CA PHE A 110 -9.73 5.54 -0.41
C PHE A 110 -9.69 6.02 1.03
N SER A 111 -10.65 6.85 1.47
CA SER A 111 -10.74 7.26 2.87
C SER A 111 -10.89 6.07 3.84
N ASN A 112 -11.58 5.00 3.43
CA ASN A 112 -11.73 3.79 4.24
C ASN A 112 -10.45 2.95 4.22
N ALA A 113 -9.78 2.82 3.07
CA ALA A 113 -8.52 2.10 2.92
C ALA A 113 -7.40 2.70 3.78
N LEU A 114 -7.47 4.00 4.09
CA LEU A 114 -6.52 4.72 4.95
C LEU A 114 -6.74 4.53 6.45
N LEU A 115 -7.93 4.07 6.89
CA LEU A 115 -8.26 3.91 8.32
C LEU A 115 -7.26 3.03 9.10
N PRO A 116 -6.79 1.88 8.56
CA PRO A 116 -5.81 1.04 9.24
C PRO A 116 -4.42 1.69 9.37
N TRP A 117 -4.19 2.83 8.70
CA TRP A 117 -2.91 3.50 8.55
C TRP A 117 -2.89 4.85 9.26
N SER A 118 -3.56 4.98 10.41
CA SER A 118 -3.67 6.24 11.16
C SER A 118 -2.32 6.82 11.63
N GLU A 119 -1.31 5.98 11.84
CA GLU A 119 0.06 6.39 12.13
C GLU A 119 0.75 7.07 10.93
N VAL A 120 0.26 6.80 9.71
CA VAL A 120 0.81 7.28 8.44
C VAL A 120 0.03 8.49 7.93
N PHE A 121 -1.30 8.35 7.99
CA PHE A 121 -2.29 9.30 7.52
C PHE A 121 -3.20 9.62 8.71
N PRO A 122 -2.88 10.67 9.49
CA PRO A 122 -3.65 11.06 10.65
C PRO A 122 -5.13 11.34 10.30
N PRO A 123 -6.05 11.34 11.28
CA PRO A 123 -7.49 11.50 11.04
C PRO A 123 -7.86 12.73 10.19
N LEU A 124 -7.10 13.82 10.29
CA LEU A 124 -7.29 15.01 9.46
C LEU A 124 -7.09 14.72 7.96
N TYR A 125 -6.07 13.96 7.59
CA TYR A 125 -5.81 13.56 6.20
C TYR A 125 -6.97 12.70 5.67
N GLN A 126 -7.41 11.73 6.47
CA GLN A 126 -8.51 10.84 6.12
C GLN A 126 -9.81 11.61 5.89
N ALA A 127 -10.11 12.59 6.76
CA ALA A 127 -11.26 13.46 6.61
C ALA A 127 -11.19 14.32 5.33
N MET A 128 -10.04 14.93 5.04
CA MET A 128 -9.85 15.71 3.81
C MET A 128 -10.03 14.87 2.55
N ILE A 129 -9.44 13.67 2.52
CA ILE A 129 -9.56 12.74 1.39
C ILE A 129 -11.02 12.31 1.21
N ARG A 130 -11.73 12.00 2.29
CA ARG A 130 -13.16 11.69 2.24
C ARG A 130 -13.98 12.83 1.65
N THR A 131 -13.69 14.08 2.03
CA THR A 131 -14.35 15.25 1.44
C THR A 131 -14.04 15.37 -0.06
N GLY A 132 -12.79 15.14 -0.46
CA GLY A 132 -12.39 15.11 -1.86
C GLY A 132 -13.13 14.03 -2.66
N GLU A 133 -13.22 12.81 -2.12
CA GLU A 133 -13.97 11.68 -2.72
C GLU A 133 -15.44 12.03 -2.94
N LEU A 134 -16.12 12.55 -1.92
CA LEU A 134 -17.55 12.87 -1.97
C LEU A 134 -17.86 14.03 -2.94
N THR A 135 -16.92 14.97 -3.10
CA THR A 135 -17.10 16.13 -3.98
C THR A 135 -16.59 15.91 -5.40
N GLY A 136 -15.99 14.74 -5.68
CA GLY A 136 -15.33 14.44 -6.96
C GLY A 136 -14.07 15.28 -7.22
N LYS A 137 -13.49 15.87 -6.17
CA LYS A 137 -12.33 16.78 -6.25
C LYS A 137 -11.14 16.20 -5.49
N LEU A 138 -10.49 15.20 -6.10
CA LEU A 138 -9.24 14.62 -5.61
C LEU A 138 -8.01 15.02 -6.42
N SER A 139 -8.21 15.62 -7.60
CA SER A 139 -7.15 16.13 -8.48
C SER A 139 -6.77 17.58 -8.18
#